data_AF-A0A8T7DH85-F1
#
_entry.id   AF-A0A8T7DH85-F1
#
_cell.length_a   1.000
_cell.length_b   1.000
_cell.length_c   1.000
_cell.angle_alpha   90.00
_cell.angle_beta   90.00
_cell.angle_gamma   90.00
#
_symmetry.space_group_name_H-M   'P 1'
#
loop_
_entity.id
_entity.type
_entity.pdbx_description
1 polymer ?
#
loop_
_entity_poly.entity_id
_entity_poly.type
_entity_poly.pdbx_seq_one_letter_code
_entity_poly.pdbx_strand_id
1 'polypeptide(L)'
;MDSVSQAALGAAVGVAVMGRRRPFWQSALAGALVGTLPDLDVFIDKGDAINDMVLHRAETHAFFFQLIAAFPIAYLLALVTRSQGLFRHWWLLT
;
A
#
# COMPACT_ATOMS: atom_id res chain seq x y z
N MET A 1 -12.94 9.50 -0.24
CA MET A 1 -11.78 10.42 -0.19
C MET A 1 -11.41 10.73 -1.63
N ASP A 2 -10.92 11.93 -1.94
CA ASP A 2 -10.36 12.22 -3.26
C ASP A 2 -8.92 11.68 -3.36
N SER A 3 -8.48 11.30 -4.56
CA SER A 3 -7.19 10.63 -4.78
C SER A 3 -5.98 11.49 -4.39
N VAL A 4 -6.11 12.82 -4.43
CA VAL A 4 -5.04 13.75 -4.03
C VAL A 4 -4.86 13.72 -2.51
N SER A 5 -5.95 13.83 -1.76
CA SER A 5 -5.93 13.71 -0.30
C SER A 5 -5.41 12.33 0.15
N GLN A 6 -5.74 11.26 -0.57
CA GLN A 6 -5.27 9.91 -0.28
C GLN A 6 -3.77 9.74 -0.52
N ALA A 7 -3.27 10.25 -1.65
CA ALA A 7 -1.84 10.27 -1.93
C ALA A 7 -1.07 11.10 -0.91
N ALA A 8 -1.60 12.26 -0.51
CA ALA A 8 -1.00 13.12 0.50
C ALA A 8 -0.94 12.44 1.88
N LEU A 9 -2.02 11.77 2.30
CA LEU A 9 -2.05 10.99 3.54
C LEU A 9 -1.04 9.83 3.50
N GLY A 10 -1.01 9.07 2.39
CA GLY A 10 -0.05 8.00 2.19
C GLY A 10 1.40 8.50 2.25
N ALA A 11 1.70 9.63 1.62
CA ALA A 11 3.01 10.26 1.68
C ALA A 11 3.40 10.67 3.11
N ALA A 12 2.47 11.26 3.86
CA ALA A 12 2.70 11.65 5.25
C ALA A 12 3.00 10.44 6.15
N VAL A 13 2.24 9.35 6.01
CA VAL A 13 2.48 8.09 6.73
C VAL A 13 3.83 7.48 6.31
N GLY A 14 4.16 7.46 5.02
CA GLY A 14 5.46 7.02 4.50
C GLY A 14 6.64 7.74 5.12
N VAL A 15 6.56 9.07 5.20
CA VAL A 15 7.61 9.88 5.84
C VAL A 15 7.65 9.62 7.35
N ALA A 16 6.51 9.49 8.02
CA ALA A 16 6.46 9.24 9.47
C ALA A 16 7.06 7.87 9.86
N VAL A 17 6.73 6.81 9.13
CA VAL A 17 7.23 5.45 9.37
C VAL A 17 8.73 5.35 9.08
N MET A 18 9.19 5.97 7.99
CA MET A 18 10.58 5.85 7.55
C MET A 18 11.52 6.84 8.24
N GLY A 19 11.01 7.98 8.71
CA GLY A 19 11.76 8.99 9.45
C GLY A 19 13.04 9.44 8.73
N ARG A 20 14.17 9.51 9.45
CA ARG A 20 15.49 9.87 8.88
C ARG A 20 16.25 8.68 8.27
N ARG A 21 15.64 7.49 8.22
CA ARG A 21 16.31 6.26 7.73
C ARG A 21 16.39 6.21 6.20
N ARG A 22 15.59 7.04 5.52
CA ARG A 22 15.56 7.17 4.06
C ARG A 22 15.39 8.62 3.61
N PRO A 23 15.75 8.92 2.34
CA PRO A 23 15.44 10.21 1.73
C PRO A 23 13.93 10.49 1.79
N PHE A 24 13.59 11.74 2.10
CA PHE A 24 12.21 12.22 2.22
C PHE A 24 11.38 11.90 0.97
N TRP A 25 11.90 12.22 -0.22
CA TRP A 25 11.23 11.95 -1.51
C TRP A 25 10.91 10.47 -1.72
N GLN A 26 11.82 9.55 -1.39
CA GLN A 26 11.59 8.11 -1.55
C GLN A 26 10.50 7.60 -0.60
N SER A 27 10.47 8.13 0.62
CA SER A 27 9.49 7.74 1.64
C SER A 27 8.10 8.30 1.33
N ALA A 28 8.04 9.55 0.87
CA ALA A 28 6.81 10.21 0.44
C ALA A 28 6.22 9.53 -0.81
N LEU A 29 7.05 9.22 -1.81
CA LEU A 29 6.59 8.60 -3.06
C LEU A 29 6.13 7.16 -2.85
N ALA A 30 6.86 6.37 -2.04
CA ALA A 30 6.43 5.02 -1.71
C ALA A 30 5.15 5.01 -0.86
N GLY A 31 5.03 5.93 0.12
CA GLY A 31 3.82 6.06 0.92
C GLY A 31 2.60 6.52 0.10
N ALA A 32 2.78 7.45 -0.84
CA ALA A 32 1.72 7.87 -1.75
C ALA A 32 1.25 6.70 -2.62
N LEU A 33 2.18 5.96 -3.25
CA LEU A 33 1.86 4.82 -4.10
C LEU A 33 1.14 3.69 -3.34
N VAL A 34 1.64 3.35 -2.15
CA VAL A 34 1.04 2.33 -1.27
C VAL A 34 -0.31 2.80 -0.74
N GLY A 35 -0.46 4.08 -0.40
CA GLY A 35 -1.74 4.65 0.02
C GLY A 35 -2.81 4.67 -1.09
N THR A 36 -2.40 4.71 -2.37
CA THR A 36 -3.30 4.65 -3.53
C THR A 36 -3.51 3.26 -4.11
N LEU A 37 -2.68 2.28 -3.72
CA LEU A 37 -2.77 0.89 -4.17
C LEU A 37 -4.12 0.19 -3.85
N PRO A 38 -4.75 0.41 -2.68
CA PRO A 38 -6.04 -0.20 -2.37
C PRO A 38 -7.19 0.25 -3.27
N ASP A 39 -7.09 1.44 -3.87
CA ASP A 39 -8.13 2.03 -4.73
C ASP A 39 -8.07 1.52 -6.18
N LEU A 40 -6.99 0.85 -6.57
CA LEU A 40 -6.82 0.28 -7.92
C LEU A 40 -7.61 -1.02 -8.14
N ASP A 41 -8.24 -1.58 -7.10
CA ASP A 41 -9.04 -2.81 -7.19
C ASP A 41 -10.32 -2.61 -8.04
N VAL A 42 -10.72 -1.36 -8.30
CA VAL A 42 -11.85 -1.00 -9.20
C VAL A 42 -11.62 -1.41 -10.66
N PHE A 43 -10.39 -1.71 -11.07
CA PHE A 43 -10.07 -2.09 -12.45
C PHE A 43 -10.18 -3.59 -12.74
N ILE A 44 -10.50 -4.43 -11.74
CA ILE A 44 -10.68 -5.87 -11.94
C ILE A 44 -12.17 -6.18 -11.96
N ASP A 45 -12.71 -6.32 -13.17
CA ASP A 45 -14.09 -6.73 -13.44
C ASP A 45 -14.27 -8.23 -13.09
N LYS A 46 -15.00 -8.56 -12.01
CA LYS A 46 -15.24 -9.96 -11.57
C LYS A 46 -16.54 -10.56 -12.13
N GLY A 47 -17.14 -9.93 -13.14
CA GLY A 47 -18.03 -10.59 -14.10
C GLY A 47 -19.52 -10.71 -13.74
N ASP A 48 -19.97 -10.44 -12.52
CA ASP A 48 -21.40 -10.38 -12.19
C ASP A 48 -21.70 -9.41 -11.03
N ALA A 49 -22.70 -8.53 -11.18
CA ALA A 49 -22.89 -7.34 -10.33
C ALA A 49 -23.12 -7.62 -8.83
N ILE A 50 -23.57 -8.84 -8.48
CA ILE A 50 -23.76 -9.27 -7.09
C ILE A 50 -22.48 -9.88 -6.51
N ASN A 51 -21.70 -10.63 -7.30
CA ASN A 51 -20.42 -11.19 -6.86
C ASN A 51 -19.34 -10.11 -6.74
N ASP A 52 -19.36 -9.09 -7.62
CA ASP A 52 -18.49 -7.91 -7.54
C ASP A 52 -18.68 -7.15 -6.22
N MET A 53 -19.88 -7.12 -5.65
CA MET A 53 -20.12 -6.42 -4.38
C MET A 53 -19.74 -7.27 -3.15
N VAL A 54 -19.94 -8.59 -3.20
CA VAL A 54 -19.75 -9.49 -2.06
C VAL A 54 -18.30 -9.97 -1.93
N LEU A 55 -17.64 -10.37 -3.03
CA LEU A 55 -16.24 -10.80 -3.01
C LEU A 55 -15.26 -9.63 -2.89
N HIS A 56 -15.61 -8.43 -3.39
CA HIS A 56 -14.74 -7.23 -3.28
C HIS A 56 -14.71 -6.66 -1.85
N ARG A 57 -15.79 -6.80 -1.07
CA ARG A 57 -15.77 -6.46 0.37
C ARG A 57 -15.27 -7.59 1.26
N ALA A 58 -15.41 -8.86 0.87
CA ALA A 58 -14.98 -9.98 1.71
C ALA A 58 -13.50 -10.36 1.50
N GLU A 59 -12.98 -10.26 0.28
CA GLU A 59 -11.59 -10.65 -0.02
C GLU A 59 -10.62 -9.48 0.05
N THR A 60 -10.96 -8.30 -0.48
CA THR A 60 -10.01 -7.18 -0.51
C THR A 60 -9.91 -6.41 0.82
N HIS A 61 -10.96 -6.44 1.65
CA HIS A 61 -10.99 -5.78 2.97
C HIS A 61 -10.76 -6.73 4.15
N ALA A 62 -10.59 -8.03 3.93
CA ALA A 62 -10.15 -8.91 5.00
C ALA A 62 -8.69 -8.60 5.32
N PHE A 63 -8.44 -8.22 6.58
CA PHE A 63 -7.08 -8.00 7.13
C PHE A 63 -6.10 -9.11 6.75
N PHE A 64 -6.60 -10.34 6.57
CA PHE A 64 -5.82 -11.49 6.12
C PHE A 64 -5.19 -11.28 4.73
N PHE A 65 -5.96 -10.88 3.72
CA PHE A 65 -5.44 -10.66 2.38
C PHE A 65 -4.58 -9.40 2.30
N GLN A 66 -4.92 -8.34 3.05
CA GLN A 66 -4.06 -7.16 3.18
C GLN A 66 -2.71 -7.49 3.82
N LEU A 67 -2.67 -8.35 4.85
CA LEU A 67 -1.42 -8.80 5.46
C LEU A 67 -0.57 -9.64 4.50
N ILE A 68 -1.22 -10.51 3.71
CA ILE A 68 -0.56 -11.32 2.69
C ILE A 68 -0.02 -10.44 1.56
N ALA A 69 -0.73 -9.39 1.14
CA ALA A 69 -0.28 -8.46 0.10
C ALA A 69 0.79 -7.49 0.62
N ALA A 70 0.72 -7.08 1.89
CA ALA A 70 1.71 -6.20 2.52
C ALA A 70 3.11 -6.82 2.49
N PHE A 71 3.23 -8.13 2.72
CA PHE A 71 4.52 -8.83 2.76
C PHE A 71 5.33 -8.77 1.44
N PRO A 72 4.79 -9.14 0.26
CA PRO A 72 5.49 -9.00 -1.02
C PRO A 72 5.68 -7.54 -1.43
N ILE A 73 4.76 -6.62 -1.12
CA ILE A 73 4.93 -5.19 -1.44
C ILE A 73 6.07 -4.61 -0.62
N ALA A 74 6.13 -4.89 0.69
CA ALA A 74 7.22 -4.48 1.56
C ALA A 74 8.56 -5.10 1.14
N TYR A 75 8.54 -6.36 0.70
CA TYR A 75 9.73 -7.05 0.19
C TYR A 75 10.23 -6.44 -1.13
N LEU A 76 9.33 -6.16 -2.07
CA LEU A 76 9.65 -5.49 -3.34
C LEU A 76 10.20 -4.09 -3.09
N LEU A 77 9.59 -3.31 -2.19
CA LEU A 77 10.10 -1.99 -1.80
C LEU A 77 11.48 -2.10 -1.17
N ALA A 78 11.70 -3.06 -0.26
CA ALA A 78 13.02 -3.30 0.34
C ALA A 78 14.08 -3.73 -0.69
N LEU A 79 13.68 -4.49 -1.72
CA LEU A 79 14.56 -4.95 -2.80
C LEU A 79 14.90 -3.82 -3.77
N VAL A 80 13.90 -3.12 -4.32
CA VAL A 80 14.07 -2.02 -5.28
C VAL A 80 14.87 -0.88 -4.67
N THR A 81 14.58 -0.55 -3.40
CA THR A 81 15.32 0.51 -2.73
C THR A 81 16.69 0.03 -2.22
N ARG A 82 16.99 -1.28 -2.23
CA ARG A 82 18.17 -1.89 -1.59
C ARG A 82 18.28 -1.60 -0.08
N SER A 83 17.17 -1.60 0.65
CA SER A 83 17.14 -1.50 2.13
C SER A 83 16.50 -2.72 2.78
N GLN A 84 17.12 -3.88 2.62
CA GLN A 84 16.68 -5.11 3.28
C GLN A 84 16.67 -4.96 4.83
N GLY A 85 17.60 -4.18 5.39
CA GLY A 85 17.63 -3.87 6.83
C GLY A 85 16.47 -3.01 7.35
N LEU A 86 15.67 -2.39 6.46
CA LEU A 86 14.49 -1.60 6.81
C LEU A 86 13.18 -2.32 6.52
N PHE A 87 13.21 -3.64 6.24
CA PHE A 87 12.03 -4.43 5.92
C PHE A 87 10.85 -4.22 6.89
N ARG A 88 11.12 -4.14 8.20
CA ARG A 88 10.08 -3.86 9.21
C ARG A 88 9.39 -2.52 9.01
N HIS A 89 10.11 -1.48 8.60
CA HIS A 89 9.54 -0.16 8.36
C HIS A 89 8.77 -0.14 7.03
N TRP A 90 9.22 -0.90 6.04
CA TRP A 90 8.47 -1.09 4.79
C TRP A 90 7.18 -1.86 5.03
N TRP A 91 7.20 -2.88 5.89
CA TRP A 91 6.01 -3.64 6.26
C TRP A 91 5.03 -2.82 7.11
N LEU A 92 5.51 -1.93 7.97
CA LEU A 92 4.64 -0.99 8.70
C LEU A 92 3.99 0.08 7.80
N LEU A 93 4.54 0.31 6.61
CA LEU A 93 4.02 1.28 5.64
C LEU A 93 2.96 0.69 4.71
N THR A 94 3.06 -0.60 4.42
CA THR A 94 2.18 -1.38 3.52
C THR A 94 1.02 -2.03 4.26
#